data_AF-A0A0Q2M3F2-F1
#
_entry.id   AF-A0A0Q2M3F2-F1
#
_cell.length_a   1.000
_cell.length_b   1.000
_cell.length_c   1.000
_cell.angle_alpha   90.00
_cell.angle_beta   90.00
_cell.angle_gamma   90.00
#
_symmetry.space_group_name_H-M   'P 1'
#
loop_
_entity.id
_entity.type
_entity.pdbx_description
1 polymer ?
#
loop_
_entity_poly.entity_id
_entity_poly.type
_entity_poly.pdbx_seq_one_letter_code
_entity_poly.pdbx_strand_id
1 'polypeptide(L)'
;MVRLRGAWPLSAPGIALFLRFVAVALLSSVGWVMENYGPAGYFALLLASAFLFGVSSGWKVEVSEKGLTLVYGFGILRVNAGEVLEVKNVGELKLGTLWKDLANSLLVPFFFMLLSFVLFGVKGFLVLPFVAYWLVLYWITLAFPVRTLKERMGRLFLLALLLPWALSAPFAASGMEFQWFGLSLFTSLIGFWFVLSWVSMEYVEVLVENGRFLIGCHDAERVIKALGGADGA
;
A
#
# COMPACT_ATOMS: atom_id res chain seq x y z
N MET A 1 12.00 -13.84 -22.12
CA MET A 1 11.53 -13.09 -20.93
C MET A 1 10.17 -12.48 -21.26
N VAL A 2 9.12 -12.93 -20.58
CA VAL A 2 7.74 -12.44 -20.75
C VAL A 2 7.45 -11.44 -19.63
N ARG A 3 6.98 -10.24 -19.98
CA ARG A 3 6.50 -9.26 -19.00
C ARG A 3 5.00 -9.47 -18.78
N LEU A 4 4.60 -9.69 -17.53
CA LEU A 4 3.19 -9.73 -17.15
C LEU A 4 2.67 -8.29 -17.07
N ARG A 5 2.09 -7.80 -18.18
CA ARG A 5 1.50 -6.45 -18.23
C ARG A 5 0.38 -6.35 -17.19
N GLY A 6 0.46 -5.34 -16.33
CA GLY A 6 -0.55 -5.09 -15.30
C GLY A 6 -0.47 -6.01 -14.09
N ALA A 7 0.69 -6.62 -13.82
CA ALA A 7 0.96 -7.40 -12.62
C ALA A 7 2.11 -6.79 -11.81
N TRP A 8 1.95 -6.66 -10.50
CA TRP A 8 2.98 -6.13 -9.61
C TRP A 8 3.05 -6.87 -8.27
N PRO A 9 4.24 -6.93 -7.65
CA PRO A 9 4.39 -7.57 -6.35
C PRO A 9 3.73 -6.72 -5.27
N LEU A 10 2.86 -7.36 -4.49
CA LEU A 10 2.25 -6.77 -3.29
C LEU A 10 3.01 -7.15 -2.02
N SER A 11 3.56 -8.37 -2.01
CA SER A 11 4.54 -8.79 -1.01
C SER A 11 5.86 -8.09 -1.25
N ALA A 12 6.63 -7.87 -0.18
CA ALA A 12 7.99 -7.37 -0.27
C ALA A 12 8.97 -8.40 0.26
N PRO A 13 10.14 -8.57 -0.39
CA PRO A 13 11.28 -9.22 0.25
C PRO A 13 11.69 -8.43 1.50
N GLY A 14 12.39 -9.09 2.43
CA GLY A 14 12.81 -8.47 3.70
C GLY A 14 13.50 -7.12 3.53
N ILE A 15 14.30 -6.94 2.48
CA ILE A 15 14.96 -5.65 2.19
C ILE A 15 13.98 -4.55 1.81
N ALA A 16 12.96 -4.81 0.97
CA ALA A 16 11.99 -3.79 0.60
C ALA A 16 11.10 -3.42 1.79
N LEU A 17 10.73 -4.41 2.62
CA LEU A 17 10.01 -4.16 3.87
C LEU A 17 10.85 -3.32 4.85
N PHE A 18 12.15 -3.63 5.00
CA PHE A 18 13.08 -2.84 5.81
C PHE A 18 13.16 -1.39 5.33
N LEU A 19 13.31 -1.17 4.01
CA LEU A 19 13.33 0.18 3.44
C LEU A 19 12.03 0.95 3.73
N ARG A 20 10.86 0.29 3.75
CA ARG A 20 9.60 0.92 4.17
C ARG A 20 9.59 1.30 5.63
N PHE A 21 10.05 0.41 6.51
CA PHE A 21 10.14 0.73 7.93
C PHE A 21 11.08 1.91 8.17
N VAL A 22 12.23 1.95 7.49
CA VAL A 22 13.14 3.08 7.55
C VAL A 22 12.46 4.34 7.02
N ALA A 23 11.78 4.29 5.88
CA ALA A 23 11.04 5.43 5.33
C ALA A 23 10.00 6.00 6.31
N VAL A 24 9.23 5.12 6.96
CA VAL A 24 8.23 5.49 7.97
C VAL A 24 8.90 6.07 9.23
N ALA A 25 10.00 5.48 9.68
CA ALA A 25 10.74 5.94 10.85
C ALA A 25 11.37 7.33 10.61
N LEU A 26 11.97 7.54 9.44
CA LEU A 26 12.50 8.84 9.04
C LEU A 26 11.40 9.90 8.95
N LEU A 27 10.24 9.55 8.39
CA LEU A 27 9.10 10.46 8.31
C LEU A 27 8.57 10.84 9.71
N SER A 28 8.63 9.90 10.66
CA SER A 28 8.19 10.13 12.04
C SER A 28 9.17 11.02 12.83
N SER A 29 10.45 11.07 12.46
CA SER A 29 11.45 11.92 13.12
C SER A 29 11.55 13.33 12.54
N VAL A 30 10.80 13.64 11.47
CA VAL A 30 10.83 14.94 10.79
C VAL A 30 10.56 16.12 11.73
N GLY A 31 9.64 15.97 12.68
CA GLY A 31 9.33 17.01 13.67
C GLY A 31 10.54 17.38 14.55
N TRP A 32 11.27 16.38 15.04
CA TRP A 32 12.49 16.58 15.84
C TRP A 32 13.60 17.23 15.01
N VAL A 33 13.75 16.85 13.74
CA VAL A 33 14.79 17.44 12.88
C VAL A 33 14.47 18.87 12.47
N MET A 34 13.19 19.19 12.25
CA MET A 34 12.77 20.56 12.00
C MET A 34 13.17 21.49 13.15
N GLU A 35 13.06 21.02 14.39
CA GLU A 35 13.41 21.76 15.60
C GLU A 35 14.93 21.95 15.77
N ASN A 36 15.75 20.94 15.43
CA ASN A 36 17.19 20.94 15.72
C ASN A 36 18.10 21.34 14.56
N TYR A 37 17.67 21.11 13.31
CA TYR A 37 18.50 21.29 12.10
C TYR A 37 17.85 22.23 11.07
N GLY A 38 16.67 22.77 11.40
CA GLY A 38 15.97 23.74 10.58
C GLY A 38 15.40 23.17 9.26
N PRO A 39 14.99 24.06 8.34
CA PRO A 39 14.24 23.67 7.14
C PRO A 39 15.01 22.74 6.18
N ALA A 40 16.33 22.91 6.06
CA ALA A 40 17.13 22.10 5.15
C ALA A 40 17.18 20.62 5.58
N GLY A 41 17.38 20.36 6.88
CA GLY A 41 17.33 19.00 7.44
C GLY A 41 15.94 18.38 7.30
N TYR A 42 14.89 19.18 7.52
CA TYR A 42 13.50 18.79 7.30
C TYR A 42 13.23 18.31 5.86
N PHE A 43 13.60 19.11 4.86
CA PHE A 43 13.36 18.77 3.45
C PHE A 43 14.14 17.54 3.02
N ALA A 44 15.40 17.41 3.47
CA ALA A 44 16.23 16.25 3.15
C ALA A 44 15.61 14.94 3.66
N LEU A 45 15.10 14.92 4.90
CA LEU A 45 14.43 13.75 5.47
C LEU A 45 13.11 13.42 4.79
N LEU A 46 12.32 14.43 4.44
CA LEU A 46 11.05 14.21 3.75
C LEU A 46 11.30 13.58 2.37
N LEU A 47 12.29 14.09 1.62
CA LEU A 47 12.69 13.53 0.34
C LEU A 47 13.29 12.13 0.48
N ALA A 48 14.17 11.90 1.46
CA ALA A 48 14.75 10.59 1.72
C ALA A 48 13.66 9.55 2.07
N SER A 49 12.70 9.92 2.92
CA SER A 49 11.56 9.09 3.29
C SER A 49 10.72 8.73 2.07
N ALA A 50 10.34 9.72 1.26
CA ALA A 50 9.58 9.51 0.03
C ALA A 50 10.33 8.64 -0.98
N PHE A 51 11.64 8.86 -1.14
CA PHE A 51 12.48 8.07 -2.03
C PHE A 51 12.57 6.60 -1.59
N LEU A 52 12.88 6.33 -0.32
CA LEU A 52 12.94 4.97 0.22
C LEU A 52 11.58 4.26 0.14
N PHE A 53 10.49 4.99 0.37
CA PHE A 53 9.14 4.48 0.20
C PHE A 53 8.83 4.13 -1.26
N GLY A 54 9.25 4.96 -2.21
CA GLY A 54 9.14 4.70 -3.64
C GLY A 54 9.96 3.48 -4.07
N VAL A 55 11.22 3.39 -3.64
CA VAL A 55 12.13 2.28 -4.01
C VAL A 55 11.63 0.91 -3.52
N SER A 56 10.94 0.89 -2.39
CA SER A 56 10.36 -0.33 -1.82
C SER A 56 8.96 -0.69 -2.35
N SER A 57 8.41 0.12 -3.26
CA SER A 57 7.10 -0.13 -3.87
C SER A 57 7.20 -1.09 -5.04
N GLY A 58 6.27 -2.05 -5.11
CA GLY A 58 6.19 -2.98 -6.23
C GLY A 58 5.91 -2.26 -7.54
N TRP A 59 6.62 -2.64 -8.60
CA TRP A 59 6.52 -2.00 -9.91
C TRP A 59 5.99 -2.94 -10.98
N LYS A 60 6.62 -4.11 -11.15
CA LYS A 60 6.20 -5.11 -12.14
C LYS A 60 6.70 -6.51 -11.78
N VAL A 61 6.12 -7.50 -12.44
CA VAL A 61 6.57 -8.89 -12.40
C VAL A 61 7.10 -9.32 -13.77
N GLU A 62 8.28 -9.92 -13.79
CA GLU A 62 8.92 -10.45 -15.00
C GLU A 62 9.08 -11.97 -14.87
N VAL A 63 8.78 -12.71 -15.94
CA VAL A 63 8.92 -14.17 -16.02
C VAL A 63 10.02 -14.49 -17.02
N SER A 64 10.96 -15.33 -16.61
CA SER A 64 12.07 -15.80 -17.43
C SER A 64 12.22 -17.32 -17.32
N GLU A 65 13.05 -17.92 -18.17
CA GLU A 65 13.42 -19.34 -18.06
C GLU A 65 14.07 -19.68 -16.71
N LYS A 66 14.64 -18.68 -16.01
CA LYS A 66 15.25 -18.83 -14.68
C LYS A 66 14.26 -18.60 -13.52
N GLY A 67 12.96 -18.55 -13.82
CA GLY A 67 11.90 -18.32 -12.85
C GLY A 67 11.36 -16.89 -12.79
N LEU A 68 10.69 -16.59 -11.68
CA LEU A 68 9.94 -15.36 -11.41
C LEU A 68 10.85 -14.27 -10.84
N THR A 69 10.84 -13.08 -11.45
CA THR A 69 11.55 -11.89 -10.93
C THR A 69 10.57 -10.80 -10.52
N LEU A 70 10.67 -10.38 -9.26
CA LEU A 70 9.89 -9.29 -8.68
C LEU A 70 10.68 -7.99 -8.78
N VAL A 71 10.06 -6.96 -9.36
CA VAL A 71 10.72 -5.68 -9.59
C VAL A 71 10.05 -4.60 -8.74
N TYR A 72 10.87 -3.87 -7.99
CA TYR A 72 10.45 -2.77 -7.10
C TYR A 72 11.15 -1.48 -7.51
N GLY A 73 10.60 -0.35 -7.07
CA GLY A 73 11.28 0.95 -7.15
C GLY A 73 11.63 1.35 -8.57
N PHE A 74 10.68 1.21 -9.51
CA PHE A 74 10.90 1.53 -10.93
C PHE A 74 12.03 0.74 -11.61
N GLY A 75 12.46 -0.40 -11.03
CA GLY A 75 13.55 -1.22 -11.58
C GLY A 75 14.84 -1.20 -10.79
N ILE A 76 14.92 -0.40 -9.72
CA ILE A 76 16.11 -0.27 -8.87
C ILE A 76 16.40 -1.56 -8.11
N LEU A 77 15.35 -2.21 -7.58
CA LEU A 77 15.48 -3.47 -6.86
C LEU A 77 14.83 -4.59 -7.67
N ARG A 78 15.62 -5.62 -7.96
CA ARG A 78 15.16 -6.85 -8.62
C ARG A 78 15.44 -8.03 -7.72
N VAL A 79 14.42 -8.82 -7.44
CA VAL A 79 14.53 -10.01 -6.61
C VAL A 79 14.12 -11.21 -7.44
N ASN A 80 15.06 -12.14 -7.63
CA ASN A 80 14.74 -13.43 -8.20
C ASN A 80 14.04 -14.27 -7.12
N ALA A 81 12.77 -14.58 -7.34
CA ALA A 81 11.95 -15.39 -6.46
C ALA A 81 12.18 -16.90 -6.69
N GLY A 82 12.78 -17.29 -7.82
CA GLY A 82 13.05 -18.68 -8.18
C GLY A 82 11.96 -19.28 -9.08
N GLU A 83 12.02 -20.60 -9.24
CA GLU A 83 11.06 -21.35 -10.04
C GLU A 83 9.67 -21.36 -9.41
N VAL A 84 8.64 -21.32 -10.26
CA VAL A 84 7.24 -21.30 -9.84
C VAL A 84 6.79 -22.73 -9.61
N LEU A 85 6.40 -23.04 -8.36
CA LEU A 85 5.93 -24.35 -7.96
C LEU A 85 4.41 -24.46 -8.03
N GLU A 86 3.70 -23.40 -7.62
CA GLU A 86 2.23 -23.40 -7.60
C GLU A 86 1.69 -21.98 -7.76
N VAL A 87 0.54 -21.85 -8.41
CA VAL A 87 -0.15 -20.57 -8.59
C VAL A 87 -1.62 -20.73 -8.21
N LYS A 88 -2.11 -19.87 -7.31
CA LYS A 88 -3.49 -19.92 -6.78
C LYS A 88 -4.16 -18.56 -6.87
N ASN A 89 -5.41 -18.54 -7.31
CA ASN A 89 -6.26 -17.35 -7.16
C ASN A 89 -6.75 -17.26 -5.72
N VAL A 90 -6.45 -16.14 -5.05
CA VAL A 90 -6.81 -15.93 -3.64
C VAL A 90 -7.90 -14.86 -3.45
N GLY A 91 -8.56 -14.44 -4.52
CA GLY A 91 -9.64 -13.43 -4.47
C GLY A 91 -10.85 -13.82 -3.59
N GLU A 92 -11.04 -15.11 -3.31
CA GLU A 92 -12.10 -15.62 -2.43
C GLU A 92 -11.68 -15.74 -0.96
N LEU A 93 -10.38 -15.66 -0.66
CA LEU A 93 -9.87 -15.69 0.71
C LEU A 93 -10.07 -14.33 1.39
N LYS A 94 -10.22 -14.36 2.72
CA LYS A 94 -10.20 -13.14 3.54
C LYS A 94 -8.78 -12.57 3.49
N LEU A 95 -8.63 -11.29 3.16
CA LEU A 95 -7.29 -10.65 3.13
C LEU A 95 -6.59 -10.71 4.49
N GLY A 96 -7.34 -10.78 5.58
CA GLY A 96 -6.81 -11.01 6.93
C GLY A 96 -6.00 -12.30 7.08
N THR A 97 -6.21 -13.34 6.26
CA THR A 97 -5.36 -14.55 6.29
C THR A 97 -4.02 -14.32 5.59
N LEU A 98 -3.95 -13.34 4.69
CA LEU A 98 -2.77 -12.96 3.91
C LEU A 98 -2.04 -11.75 4.51
N TRP A 99 -2.37 -11.34 5.75
CA TRP A 99 -1.88 -10.10 6.34
C TRP A 99 -0.35 -9.98 6.36
N LYS A 100 0.35 -11.11 6.55
CA LYS A 100 1.82 -11.16 6.54
C LYS A 100 2.38 -10.81 5.17
N ASP A 101 1.78 -11.37 4.13
CA ASP A 101 2.17 -11.15 2.73
C ASP A 101 1.75 -9.77 2.22
N LEU A 102 0.79 -9.15 2.90
CA LEU A 102 0.26 -7.82 2.62
C LEU A 102 0.90 -6.71 3.45
N ALA A 103 1.74 -7.02 4.43
CA ALA A 103 2.33 -6.06 5.36
C ALA A 103 2.95 -4.86 4.63
N ASN A 104 3.64 -5.12 3.52
CA ASN A 104 4.19 -4.08 2.66
C ASN A 104 3.10 -3.14 2.14
N SER A 105 2.05 -3.68 1.52
CA SER A 105 0.95 -2.91 0.94
C SER A 105 0.09 -2.19 2.01
N LEU A 106 -0.03 -2.77 3.20
CA LEU A 106 -0.71 -2.16 4.35
C LEU A 106 0.06 -0.97 4.94
N LEU A 107 1.36 -0.85 4.71
CA LEU A 107 2.12 0.34 5.14
C LEU A 107 1.92 1.56 4.21
N VAL A 108 1.32 1.39 3.02
CA VAL A 108 1.10 2.52 2.10
C VAL A 108 0.24 3.61 2.70
N PRO A 109 -0.98 3.31 3.16
CA PRO A 109 -1.84 4.37 3.66
C PRO A 109 -1.33 4.94 4.98
N PHE A 110 -0.63 4.15 5.79
CA PHE A 110 0.04 4.62 6.99
C PHE A 110 1.13 5.66 6.68
N PHE A 111 1.97 5.42 5.67
CA PHE A 111 2.98 6.38 5.23
C PHE A 111 2.34 7.69 4.75
N PHE A 112 1.31 7.63 3.91
CA PHE A 112 0.62 8.83 3.43
C PHE A 112 -0.11 9.58 4.55
N MET A 113 -0.67 8.85 5.52
CA MET A 113 -1.25 9.44 6.73
C MET A 113 -0.19 10.25 7.50
N LEU A 114 0.97 9.66 7.81
CA LEU A 114 2.06 10.37 8.46
C LEU A 114 2.54 11.58 7.64
N LEU A 115 2.66 11.40 6.32
CA LEU A 115 3.07 12.46 5.41
C LEU A 115 2.10 13.64 5.48
N SER A 116 0.80 13.37 5.54
CA SER A 116 -0.21 14.42 5.68
C SER A 116 -0.05 15.20 7.00
N PHE A 117 0.21 14.53 8.13
CA PHE A 117 0.42 15.23 9.40
C PHE A 117 1.66 16.11 9.38
N VAL A 118 2.73 15.64 8.74
CA VAL A 118 3.95 16.42 8.55
C VAL A 118 3.69 17.64 7.66
N LEU A 119 3.01 17.47 6.51
CA LEU A 119 2.73 18.53 5.56
C LEU A 119 1.76 19.59 6.10
N PHE A 120 0.76 19.18 6.88
CA PHE A 120 -0.26 20.08 7.43
C PHE A 120 0.04 20.56 8.86
N GLY A 121 1.15 20.11 9.47
CA GLY A 121 1.61 20.58 10.77
C GLY A 121 0.65 20.25 11.93
N VAL A 122 0.01 19.09 11.88
CA VAL A 122 -1.09 18.72 12.78
C VAL A 122 -0.54 18.26 14.13
N LYS A 123 -1.02 18.84 15.24
CA LYS A 123 -0.55 18.53 16.60
C LYS A 123 -1.45 17.53 17.32
N GLY A 124 -0.83 16.57 18.01
CA GLY A 124 -1.44 15.80 19.11
C GLY A 124 -2.76 15.10 18.77
N PHE A 125 -3.77 15.26 19.64
CA PHE A 125 -5.06 14.56 19.61
C PHE A 125 -5.91 14.83 18.35
N LEU A 126 -5.58 15.86 17.56
CA LEU A 126 -6.27 16.21 16.31
C LEU A 126 -6.07 15.15 15.21
N VAL A 127 -5.11 14.25 15.39
CA VAL A 127 -4.83 13.11 14.53
C VAL A 127 -5.82 11.95 14.74
N LEU A 128 -6.45 11.87 15.91
CA LEU A 128 -7.30 10.74 16.31
C LEU A 128 -8.43 10.39 15.31
N PRO A 129 -9.18 11.37 14.75
CA PRO A 129 -10.24 11.07 13.78
C PRO A 129 -9.72 10.38 12.53
N PHE A 130 -8.55 10.78 12.05
CA PHE A 130 -7.91 10.23 10.86
C PHE A 130 -7.32 8.85 11.12
N VAL A 131 -6.75 8.63 12.31
CA VAL A 131 -6.33 7.29 12.75
C VAL A 131 -7.53 6.36 12.86
N ALA A 132 -8.63 6.81 13.47
CA ALA A 132 -9.86 6.04 13.56
C ALA A 132 -10.44 5.68 12.18
N TYR A 133 -10.45 6.64 11.25
CA TYR A 133 -10.81 6.40 9.85
C TYR A 133 -9.98 5.28 9.22
N TRP A 134 -8.65 5.37 9.33
CA TRP A 134 -7.76 4.37 8.74
C TRP A 134 -7.95 3.00 9.37
N LEU A 135 -8.14 2.92 10.69
CA LEU A 135 -8.45 1.67 11.39
C LEU A 135 -9.74 1.04 10.88
N VAL A 136 -10.79 1.84 10.67
CA VAL A 136 -12.06 1.35 10.10
C VAL A 136 -11.84 0.82 8.68
N LEU A 137 -11.11 1.55 7.83
CA LEU A 137 -10.80 1.08 6.48
C LEU A 137 -10.01 -0.23 6.49
N TYR A 138 -8.92 -0.32 7.28
CA TYR A 138 -8.13 -1.54 7.39
C TYR A 138 -8.95 -2.70 7.91
N TRP A 139 -9.77 -2.47 8.93
CA TRP A 139 -10.65 -3.49 9.48
C TRP A 139 -11.59 -4.04 8.41
N ILE A 140 -12.25 -3.17 7.65
CA ILE A 140 -13.14 -3.57 6.57
C ILE A 140 -12.37 -4.35 5.49
N THR A 141 -11.21 -3.86 5.05
CA THR A 141 -10.45 -4.54 3.99
C THR A 141 -9.91 -5.90 4.43
N LEU A 142 -9.51 -6.05 5.70
CA LEU A 142 -8.95 -7.31 6.21
C LEU A 142 -10.03 -8.32 6.60
N ALA A 143 -11.18 -7.86 7.09
CA ALA A 143 -12.25 -8.74 7.59
C ALA A 143 -13.06 -9.41 6.48
N PHE A 144 -13.21 -8.74 5.32
CA PHE A 144 -14.04 -9.22 4.22
C PHE A 144 -13.22 -9.74 3.03
N PRO A 145 -13.70 -10.77 2.31
CA PRO A 145 -13.11 -11.20 1.04
C PRO A 145 -13.19 -10.10 -0.02
N VAL A 146 -12.21 -10.09 -0.94
CA VAL A 146 -12.14 -9.11 -2.04
C VAL A 146 -13.42 -9.11 -2.87
N ARG A 147 -13.98 -10.30 -3.14
CA ARG A 147 -15.25 -10.44 -3.86
C ARG A 147 -16.40 -9.68 -3.19
N THR A 148 -16.53 -9.80 -1.86
CA THR A 148 -17.54 -9.06 -1.09
C THR A 148 -17.28 -7.55 -1.10
N LEU A 149 -16.01 -7.13 -1.10
CA LEU A 149 -15.64 -5.72 -1.22
C LEU A 149 -16.01 -5.17 -2.61
N LYS A 150 -15.81 -5.94 -3.69
CA LYS A 150 -16.22 -5.61 -5.06
C LYS A 150 -17.73 -5.41 -5.18
N GLU A 151 -18.51 -6.35 -4.64
CA GLU A 151 -19.99 -6.25 -4.63
C GLU A 151 -20.50 -5.01 -3.88
N ARG A 152 -19.73 -4.51 -2.92
CA ARG A 152 -20.07 -3.33 -2.10
C ARG A 152 -19.25 -2.09 -2.43
N MET A 153 -18.57 -2.06 -3.58
CA MET A 153 -17.60 -1.02 -3.95
C MET A 153 -18.17 0.40 -3.81
N GLY A 154 -19.39 0.65 -4.27
CA GLY A 154 -20.02 1.97 -4.16
C GLY A 154 -20.15 2.46 -2.71
N ARG A 155 -20.52 1.58 -1.78
CA ARG A 155 -20.62 1.92 -0.35
C ARG A 155 -19.24 2.17 0.27
N LEU A 156 -18.24 1.37 -0.13
CA LEU A 156 -16.86 1.55 0.35
C LEU A 156 -16.24 2.84 -0.16
N PHE A 157 -16.51 3.23 -1.40
CA PHE A 157 -16.07 4.50 -1.96
C PHE A 157 -16.71 5.69 -1.25
N LEU A 158 -18.02 5.64 -1.00
CA LEU A 158 -18.70 6.66 -0.20
C LEU A 158 -18.13 6.74 1.21
N LEU A 159 -17.87 5.60 1.85
CA LEU A 159 -17.24 5.55 3.17
C LEU A 159 -15.83 6.15 3.13
N ALA A 160 -15.01 5.78 2.15
CA ALA A 160 -13.66 6.31 2.00
C ALA A 160 -13.65 7.83 1.78
N LEU A 161 -14.61 8.35 0.99
CA LEU A 161 -14.70 9.77 0.67
C LEU A 161 -15.35 10.62 1.77
N LEU A 162 -16.34 10.10 2.50
CA LEU A 162 -17.16 10.89 3.42
C LEU A 162 -16.81 10.69 4.89
N LEU A 163 -16.33 9.51 5.27
CA LEU A 163 -16.03 9.20 6.68
C LEU A 163 -14.96 10.13 7.29
N PRO A 164 -13.88 10.54 6.58
CA PRO A 164 -12.91 11.49 7.15
C PRO A 164 -13.58 12.79 7.57
N TRP A 165 -14.49 13.32 6.74
CA TRP A 165 -15.24 14.55 7.02
C TRP A 165 -16.20 14.38 8.19
N ALA A 166 -16.91 13.25 8.26
CA ALA A 166 -17.84 12.97 9.35
C ALA A 166 -17.12 12.87 10.71
N LEU A 167 -15.97 12.18 10.74
CA LEU A 167 -15.17 12.03 11.97
C LEU A 167 -14.48 13.32 12.38
N SER A 168 -14.11 14.15 11.41
CA SER A 168 -13.41 15.41 11.66
C SER A 168 -14.37 16.60 11.86
N ALA A 169 -15.66 16.49 11.53
CA ALA A 169 -16.64 17.59 11.63
C ALA A 169 -16.70 18.28 13.00
N PRO A 170 -16.61 17.59 14.16
CA PRO A 170 -16.60 18.26 15.47
C PRO A 170 -15.42 19.23 15.65
N PHE A 171 -14.31 19.00 14.94
CA PHE A 171 -13.11 19.82 15.00
C PHE A 171 -13.18 21.03 14.07
N ALA A 172 -14.05 21.02 13.06
CA ALA A 172 -14.27 22.17 12.18
C ALA A 172 -14.80 23.39 12.95
N ALA A 173 -15.64 23.16 13.96
CA ALA A 173 -16.23 24.21 14.80
C ALA A 173 -15.23 24.90 15.75
N SER A 174 -13.97 24.45 15.80
CA SER A 174 -12.96 24.94 16.75
C SER A 174 -11.98 25.98 16.19
N GLY A 175 -12.23 26.52 14.99
CA GLY A 175 -11.42 27.59 14.39
C GLY A 175 -10.16 27.13 13.65
N MET A 176 -10.01 25.83 13.37
CA MET A 176 -8.87 25.22 12.66
C MET A 176 -9.20 24.88 11.18
N GLU A 177 -10.05 25.69 10.54
CA GLU A 177 -10.74 25.35 9.29
C GLU A 177 -9.81 24.94 8.13
N PHE A 178 -8.67 25.63 7.95
CA PHE A 178 -7.77 25.37 6.81
C PHE A 178 -7.00 24.03 6.93
N GLN A 179 -6.44 23.76 8.11
CA GLN A 179 -5.72 22.51 8.38
C GLN A 179 -6.68 21.31 8.36
N TRP A 180 -7.88 21.51 8.88
CA TRP A 180 -8.95 20.52 8.89
C TRP A 180 -9.41 20.12 7.48
N PHE A 181 -9.66 21.11 6.62
CA PHE A 181 -10.13 20.88 5.25
C PHE A 181 -9.08 20.13 4.43
N GLY A 182 -7.83 20.62 4.45
CA GLY A 182 -6.72 20.02 3.71
C GLY A 182 -6.48 18.57 4.10
N LEU A 183 -6.50 18.29 5.41
CA LEU A 183 -6.28 16.95 5.94
C LEU A 183 -7.45 15.98 5.65
N SER A 184 -8.69 16.46 5.76
CA SER A 184 -9.89 15.67 5.43
C SER A 184 -9.95 15.34 3.95
N LEU A 185 -9.65 16.31 3.08
CA LEU A 185 -9.55 16.11 1.65
C LEU A 185 -8.43 15.12 1.30
N PHE A 186 -7.22 15.34 1.80
CA PHE A 186 -6.08 14.47 1.53
C PHE A 186 -6.36 13.03 1.98
N THR A 187 -6.86 12.86 3.21
CA THR A 187 -7.19 11.54 3.76
C THR A 187 -8.29 10.86 2.95
N SER A 188 -9.31 11.60 2.52
CA SER A 188 -10.39 11.08 1.66
C SER A 188 -9.88 10.59 0.31
N LEU A 189 -9.00 11.37 -0.34
CA LEU A 189 -8.43 11.02 -1.64
C LEU A 189 -7.51 9.79 -1.54
N ILE A 190 -6.64 9.73 -0.52
CA ILE A 190 -5.75 8.60 -0.32
C ILE A 190 -6.54 7.35 0.07
N GLY A 191 -7.55 7.47 0.92
CA GLY A 191 -8.40 6.33 1.27
C GLY A 191 -9.28 5.87 0.11
N PHE A 192 -9.79 6.78 -0.72
CA PHE A 192 -10.46 6.42 -1.97
C PHE A 192 -9.52 5.67 -2.91
N TRP A 193 -8.31 6.19 -3.12
CA TRP A 193 -7.31 5.53 -3.95
C TRP A 193 -6.93 4.16 -3.39
N PHE A 194 -6.78 4.03 -2.08
CA PHE A 194 -6.55 2.76 -1.40
C PHE A 194 -7.69 1.77 -1.69
N VAL A 195 -8.95 2.12 -1.42
CA VAL A 195 -10.07 1.21 -1.70
C VAL A 195 -10.14 0.88 -3.19
N LEU A 196 -9.93 1.85 -4.08
CA LEU A 196 -9.91 1.61 -5.52
C LEU A 196 -8.81 0.62 -5.90
N SER A 197 -7.58 0.80 -5.42
CA SER A 197 -6.47 -0.12 -5.69
C SER A 197 -6.79 -1.52 -5.19
N TRP A 198 -7.37 -1.66 -4.01
CA TRP A 198 -7.64 -2.99 -3.46
C TRP A 198 -8.84 -3.70 -4.09
N VAL A 199 -9.88 -2.95 -4.45
CA VAL A 199 -11.12 -3.52 -4.98
C VAL A 199 -11.04 -3.75 -6.48
N SER A 200 -10.27 -2.94 -7.22
CA SER A 200 -10.14 -3.07 -8.68
C SER A 200 -9.21 -4.20 -9.15
N MET A 201 -8.56 -4.89 -8.22
CA MET A 201 -7.56 -5.90 -8.53
C MET A 201 -8.02 -7.30 -8.18
N GLU A 202 -7.35 -8.25 -8.82
CA GLU A 202 -7.34 -9.65 -8.49
C GLU A 202 -5.98 -10.01 -7.89
N TYR A 203 -6.00 -11.05 -7.07
CA TYR A 203 -4.86 -11.41 -6.24
C TYR A 203 -4.48 -12.85 -6.53
N VAL A 204 -3.23 -13.03 -6.93
CA VAL A 204 -2.65 -14.33 -7.23
C VAL A 204 -1.54 -14.59 -6.24
N GLU A 205 -1.66 -15.70 -5.53
CA GLU A 205 -0.58 -16.23 -4.70
C GLU A 205 0.29 -17.13 -5.56
N VAL A 206 1.60 -16.89 -5.53
CA VAL A 206 2.60 -17.69 -6.21
C VAL A 206 3.52 -18.31 -5.18
N LEU A 207 3.55 -19.64 -5.16
CA LEU A 207 4.52 -20.41 -4.41
C LEU A 207 5.74 -20.64 -5.32
N VAL A 208 6.91 -20.31 -4.80
CA VAL A 208 8.21 -20.53 -5.42
C VAL A 208 9.14 -21.24 -4.44
N GLU A 209 10.28 -21.72 -4.91
CA GLU A 209 11.27 -22.38 -4.05
C GLU A 209 11.68 -21.53 -2.82
N ASN A 210 11.83 -20.22 -3.03
CA ASN A 210 12.30 -19.30 -1.98
C ASN A 210 11.17 -18.73 -1.10
N GLY A 211 9.94 -19.22 -1.25
CA GLY A 211 8.82 -18.83 -0.41
C GLY A 211 7.54 -18.51 -1.18
N ARG A 212 6.72 -17.63 -0.62
CA ARG A 212 5.40 -17.31 -1.13
C ARG A 212 5.29 -15.83 -1.40
N PHE A 213 4.71 -15.46 -2.54
CA PHE A 213 4.56 -14.08 -2.96
C PHE A 213 3.15 -13.81 -3.44
N LEU A 214 2.61 -12.65 -3.07
CA LEU A 214 1.35 -12.16 -3.56
C LEU A 214 1.56 -11.16 -4.69
N ILE A 215 0.84 -11.38 -5.79
CA ILE A 215 0.84 -10.54 -6.98
C ILE A 215 -0.55 -9.92 -7.14
N GLY A 216 -0.60 -8.61 -7.25
CA GLY A 216 -1.79 -7.87 -7.66
C GLY A 216 -1.84 -7.77 -9.18
N CYS A 217 -2.99 -8.03 -9.77
CA CYS A 217 -3.19 -7.96 -11.22
C CYS A 217 -4.62 -7.58 -11.59
N HIS A 218 -4.85 -7.15 -12.83
CA HIS A 218 -6.22 -6.89 -13.33
C HIS A 218 -6.93 -8.13 -13.87
N ASP A 219 -6.17 -9.19 -14.20
CA ASP A 219 -6.66 -10.42 -14.82
C ASP A 219 -5.85 -11.60 -14.25
N ALA A 220 -6.40 -12.26 -13.23
CA ALA A 220 -5.76 -13.38 -12.57
C ALA A 220 -5.63 -14.60 -13.49
N GLU A 221 -6.64 -14.87 -14.33
CA GLU A 221 -6.60 -16.01 -15.25
C GLU A 221 -5.42 -15.92 -16.22
N ARG A 222 -5.20 -14.72 -16.78
CA ARG A 222 -4.06 -14.49 -17.67
C ARG A 222 -2.72 -14.67 -16.96
N VAL A 223 -2.60 -14.17 -15.72
CA VAL A 223 -1.39 -14.33 -14.92
C VAL A 223 -1.14 -15.80 -14.57
N ILE A 224 -2.20 -16.53 -14.16
CA ILE A 224 -2.13 -17.96 -13.87
C ILE A 224 -1.72 -18.76 -15.10
N LYS A 225 -2.31 -18.50 -16.27
CA LYS A 225 -1.91 -19.17 -17.54
C LYS A 225 -0.47 -18.87 -17.92
N ALA A 226 -0.02 -17.64 -17.73
CA ALA A 226 1.34 -17.24 -18.08
C ALA A 226 2.40 -17.80 -17.12
N LEU A 227 2.03 -18.07 -15.86
CA LEU A 227 2.92 -18.65 -14.85
C LEU A 227 2.87 -20.19 -14.81
N GLY A 228 1.68 -20.78 -15.00
CA GLY A 228 1.48 -22.24 -15.04
C GLY A 228 1.72 -22.86 -16.42
N GLY A 229 1.79 -22.06 -17.48
CA GLY A 229 2.17 -22.50 -18.83
C GLY A 229 3.69 -22.68 -19.04
N ALA A 230 4.51 -22.55 -17.99
CA ALA A 230 5.93 -22.85 -18.04
C ALA A 230 6.23 -24.37 -18.02
N ASP A 231 5.23 -25.21 -17.78
CA ASP A 231 5.33 -26.68 -17.81
C ASP A 231 4.80 -27.32 -19.11
N GLY A 232 4.77 -26.58 -20.23
CA GLY A 232 4.10 -27.05 -21.46
C GLY A 232 4.62 -26.51 -22.79
N ALA A 233 5.92 -26.30 -22.94
CA ALA A 233 6.57 -26.09 -24.24
C ALA A 233 7.82 -26.97 -24.38
#